data_AF-A0A1G2QDZ3-F1
#
_entry.id   AF-A0A1G2QDZ3-F1
#
_cell.length_a   1.000
_cell.length_b   1.000
_cell.length_c   1.000
_cell.angle_alpha   90.00
_cell.angle_beta   90.00
_cell.angle_gamma   90.00
#
_symmetry.space_group_name_H-M   'P 1'
#
loop_
_entity.id
_entity.type
_entity.pdbx_description
1 polymer ?
#
loop_
_entity_poly.entity_id
_entity_poly.type
_entity_poly.pdbx_seq_one_letter_code
_entity_poly.pdbx_strand_id
1 'polypeptide(L)'
;MESSKIKSLIGRVVKLAKFSLGGLLVIFFIAFVIAYWYLGIPLAMLFYLYKYEDRINLKQKKTVAVILGIFMLSMSSYAYSHRAPSIRITEPENEFSVGTSTLVTIKGYVRPKDSSLSHLKKAVEVDKKGNFEFELPVKKERTIVFLETAREDKTGKAELVINRTLTPEERVDKEKAEEAAERKRKAEIAAKTAKAKADLEAYNRSPAGRACKAHPEWTKEECELLAAGKIWIGMPYDILVYRLGRPDAVNPSNYGYGTQYQYCWMDYGPSCFYDQNNDGRIDSYN
;
A
#
# COMPACT_ATOMS: atom_id res chain seq x y z
N MET A 1 2.74 -13.73 8.37
CA MET A 1 2.96 -12.52 7.54
C MET A 1 1.73 -11.60 7.44
N GLU A 2 0.66 -11.83 8.21
CA GLU A 2 -0.58 -11.01 8.16
C GLU A 2 -0.65 -9.88 9.20
N SER A 3 0.13 -9.94 10.28
CA SER A 3 0.08 -8.95 11.37
C SER A 3 0.54 -7.54 10.96
N SER A 4 1.43 -7.40 9.95
CA SER A 4 1.93 -6.09 9.53
C SER A 4 0.91 -5.29 8.69
N LYS A 5 0.03 -5.97 7.94
CA LYS A 5 -1.01 -5.32 7.14
C LYS A 5 -2.11 -4.71 8.02
N ILE A 6 -2.45 -5.36 9.15
CA ILE A 6 -3.46 -4.86 10.09
C ILE A 6 -2.96 -3.61 10.84
N LYS A 7 -1.69 -3.59 11.27
CA LYS A 7 -1.10 -2.39 11.91
C LYS A 7 -1.02 -1.19 10.95
N SER A 8 -0.76 -1.43 9.66
CA SER A 8 -0.78 -0.37 8.64
C SER A 8 -2.18 0.20 8.38
N LEU A 9 -3.23 -0.61 8.51
CA LEU A 9 -4.62 -0.18 8.33
C LEU A 9 -5.09 0.65 9.53
N ILE A 10 -4.80 0.19 10.75
CA ILE A 10 -5.14 0.92 11.99
C ILE A 10 -4.41 2.28 12.04
N GLY A 11 -3.15 2.35 11.61
CA GLY A 11 -2.42 3.62 11.53
C GLY A 11 -3.02 4.65 10.56
N ARG A 12 -3.70 4.20 9.48
CA ARG A 12 -4.41 5.09 8.55
C ARG A 12 -5.77 5.53 9.08
N VAL A 13 -6.48 4.64 9.80
CA VAL A 13 -7.75 4.98 10.47
C VAL A 13 -7.54 6.01 11.59
N VAL A 14 -6.45 5.90 12.35
CA VAL A 14 -6.10 6.87 13.41
C VAL A 14 -5.70 8.24 12.85
N LYS A 15 -5.17 8.32 11.62
CA LYS A 15 -4.91 9.60 10.94
C LYS A 15 -6.18 10.30 10.45
N LEU A 16 -7.24 9.55 10.13
CA LEU A 16 -8.56 10.10 9.80
C LEU A 16 -9.35 10.55 11.04
N ALA A 17 -9.06 9.97 12.22
CA ALA A 17 -9.68 10.33 13.49
C ALA A 17 -9.08 11.58 14.17
N LYS A 18 -8.06 12.23 13.58
CA LYS A 18 -7.57 13.55 14.02
C LYS A 18 -8.34 14.71 13.38
N PHE A 19 -9.65 14.58 13.18
CA PHE A 19 -10.51 15.76 13.09
C PHE A 19 -10.58 16.35 14.50
N SER A 20 -9.75 17.34 14.79
CA SER A 20 -9.83 18.05 16.07
C SER A 20 -11.26 18.58 16.24
N LEU A 21 -11.75 18.64 17.48
CA LEU A 21 -13.08 19.19 17.78
C LEU A 21 -13.26 20.60 17.16
N GLY A 22 -12.16 21.36 17.05
CA GLY A 22 -12.13 22.65 16.34
C GLY A 22 -12.40 22.52 14.83
N GLY A 23 -11.88 21.49 14.16
CA GLY A 23 -12.16 21.25 12.74
C GLY A 23 -13.64 20.93 12.46
N LEU A 24 -14.28 20.16 13.35
CA LEU A 24 -15.73 19.90 13.27
C LEU A 24 -16.55 21.19 13.44
N LEU A 25 -16.23 22.03 14.43
CA LEU A 25 -16.91 23.31 14.65
C LEU A 25 -16.81 24.24 13.43
N VAL A 26 -15.65 24.28 12.77
CA VAL A 26 -15.46 25.06 11.54
C VAL A 26 -16.35 24.53 10.41
N ILE A 27 -16.44 23.20 10.22
CA ILE A 27 -17.33 22.60 9.22
C ILE A 27 -18.80 22.93 9.52
N PHE A 28 -19.23 22.82 10.78
CA PHE A 28 -20.60 23.17 11.18
C PHE A 28 -20.91 24.64 10.96
N PHE A 29 -19.97 25.54 11.29
CA PHE A 29 -20.13 26.97 11.04
C PHE A 29 -20.24 27.28 9.55
N ILE A 30 -19.39 26.68 8.71
CA ILE A 30 -19.46 26.82 7.25
C ILE A 30 -20.81 26.29 6.72
N ALA A 31 -21.24 25.11 7.15
CA ALA A 31 -22.53 24.54 6.77
C ALA A 31 -23.71 25.44 7.19
N PHE A 32 -23.65 26.02 8.39
CA PHE A 32 -24.65 26.96 8.90
C PHE A 32 -24.71 28.25 8.07
N VAL A 33 -23.55 28.85 7.75
CA VAL A 33 -23.48 30.06 6.90
C VAL A 33 -24.03 29.76 5.51
N ILE A 34 -23.67 28.62 4.91
CA ILE A 34 -24.22 28.17 3.62
C ILE A 34 -25.74 27.99 3.72
N ALA A 35 -26.24 27.27 4.72
CA ALA A 35 -27.67 27.06 4.90
C ALA A 35 -28.43 28.38 5.12
N TYR A 36 -27.89 29.29 5.93
CA TYR A 36 -28.47 30.61 6.17
C TYR A 36 -28.50 31.45 4.88
N TRP A 37 -27.44 31.41 4.08
CA TRP A 37 -27.37 32.15 2.82
C TRP A 37 -28.36 31.62 1.78
N TYR A 38 -28.43 30.29 1.62
CA TYR A 38 -29.24 29.66 0.58
C TYR A 38 -30.71 29.43 0.96
N LEU A 39 -31.04 29.30 2.25
CA LEU A 39 -32.41 29.12 2.72
C LEU A 39 -32.95 30.39 3.37
N GLY A 40 -32.16 31.05 4.21
CA GLY A 40 -32.57 32.22 4.97
C GLY A 40 -32.90 33.41 4.09
N ILE A 41 -32.05 33.75 3.10
CA ILE A 41 -32.27 34.90 2.22
C ILE A 41 -33.54 34.73 1.37
N PRO A 42 -33.78 33.59 0.67
CA PRO A 42 -35.04 33.37 -0.05
C PRO A 42 -36.27 33.42 0.86
N LEU A 43 -36.22 32.79 2.04
CA LEU A 43 -37.33 32.82 2.99
C LEU A 43 -37.58 34.23 3.53
N ALA A 44 -36.53 34.99 3.83
CA ALA A 44 -36.65 36.38 4.26
C ALA A 44 -37.24 37.27 3.16
N MET A 45 -36.87 37.05 1.89
CA MET A 45 -37.48 37.75 0.76
C MET A 45 -38.95 37.40 0.59
N LEU A 46 -39.32 36.12 0.67
CA LEU A 46 -40.72 35.68 0.61
C LEU A 46 -41.53 36.26 1.79
N PHE A 47 -40.97 36.22 3.00
CA PHE A 47 -41.57 36.82 4.18
C PHE A 47 -41.71 38.34 4.06
N TYR A 48 -40.71 39.02 3.50
CA TYR A 48 -40.77 40.46 3.25
C TYR A 48 -41.87 40.82 2.24
N LEU A 49 -41.97 40.06 1.14
CA LEU A 49 -43.04 40.22 0.16
C LEU A 49 -44.43 40.00 0.76
N TYR A 50 -44.57 39.00 1.65
CA TYR A 50 -45.82 38.71 2.36
C TYR A 50 -46.18 39.78 3.39
N LYS A 51 -45.23 40.19 4.23
CA LYS A 51 -45.47 41.12 5.35
C LYS A 51 -45.74 42.56 4.87
N TYR A 52 -45.15 42.98 3.77
CA TYR A 52 -45.26 44.34 3.24
C TYR A 52 -46.11 44.41 1.96
N GLU A 53 -47.08 43.50 1.83
CA GLU A 53 -47.87 43.34 0.62
C GLU A 53 -48.55 44.65 0.16
N ASP A 54 -49.04 45.45 1.11
CA ASP A 54 -49.74 46.73 0.88
C ASP A 54 -48.80 47.90 0.57
N ARG A 55 -47.50 47.80 0.89
CA ARG A 55 -46.52 48.89 0.71
C ARG A 55 -45.67 48.74 -0.55
N ILE A 56 -45.68 47.57 -1.17
CA ILE A 56 -44.83 47.24 -2.32
C ILE A 56 -45.65 47.36 -3.61
N ASN A 57 -45.22 48.24 -4.51
CA ASN A 57 -45.89 48.42 -5.79
C ASN A 57 -45.74 47.17 -6.68
N LEU A 58 -46.73 46.91 -7.54
CA LEU A 58 -46.74 45.74 -8.43
C LEU A 58 -45.45 45.59 -9.26
N LYS A 59 -44.83 46.71 -9.68
CA LYS A 59 -43.54 46.71 -10.38
C LYS A 59 -42.42 46.09 -9.53
N GLN A 60 -42.33 46.41 -8.25
CA GLN A 60 -41.32 45.87 -7.33
C GLN A 60 -41.55 44.38 -7.06
N LYS A 61 -42.81 43.94 -6.89
CA LYS A 61 -43.15 42.51 -6.73
C LYS A 61 -42.67 41.69 -7.94
N LYS A 62 -42.92 42.18 -9.16
CA LYS A 62 -42.43 41.55 -10.40
C LYS A 62 -40.89 41.49 -10.44
N THR A 63 -40.20 42.57 -10.07
CA THR A 63 -38.74 42.59 -10.04
C THR A 63 -38.17 41.55 -9.06
N VAL A 64 -38.68 41.48 -7.83
CA VAL A 64 -38.21 40.50 -6.84
C VAL A 64 -38.46 39.06 -7.29
N ALA A 65 -39.64 38.78 -7.87
CA ALA A 65 -39.96 37.46 -8.40
C ALA A 65 -39.02 37.03 -9.55
N VAL A 66 -38.68 37.96 -10.45
CA VAL A 66 -37.71 37.71 -11.53
C VAL A 66 -36.32 37.44 -10.97
N ILE A 67 -35.86 38.24 -9.99
CA ILE A 67 -34.56 38.03 -9.33
C ILE A 67 -34.50 36.66 -8.65
N LEU A 68 -35.54 36.28 -7.91
CA LEU A 68 -35.62 34.97 -7.25
C LEU A 68 -35.63 33.83 -8.28
N GLY A 69 -36.35 33.99 -9.39
CA GLY A 69 -36.37 33.01 -10.48
C GLY A 69 -34.98 32.82 -11.13
N ILE A 70 -34.26 33.91 -11.41
CA ILE A 70 -32.89 33.85 -11.93
C ILE A 70 -31.95 33.18 -10.92
N PHE A 71 -32.08 33.49 -9.63
CA PHE A 71 -31.28 32.87 -8.57
C PHE A 71 -31.53 31.36 -8.45
N MET A 72 -32.79 30.92 -8.54
CA MET A 72 -33.13 29.49 -8.52
C MET A 72 -32.61 28.75 -9.76
N LEU A 73 -32.66 29.39 -10.94
CA LEU A 73 -32.09 28.84 -12.17
C LEU A 73 -30.56 28.76 -12.12
N SER A 74 -29.88 29.78 -11.61
CA SER A 74 -28.42 29.78 -11.46
C SER A 74 -27.95 28.72 -10.46
N MET A 75 -28.66 28.55 -9.34
CA MET A 75 -28.40 27.49 -8.37
C MET A 75 -28.60 26.09 -8.96
N SER A 76 -29.68 25.89 -9.72
CA SER A 76 -29.94 24.61 -10.39
C SER A 76 -28.85 24.31 -11.43
N SER A 77 -28.42 25.32 -12.18
CA SER A 77 -27.33 25.21 -13.15
C SER A 77 -25.99 24.92 -12.47
N TYR A 78 -25.70 25.57 -11.34
CA TYR A 78 -24.50 25.34 -10.55
C TYR A 78 -24.48 23.92 -9.95
N ALA A 79 -25.60 23.48 -9.37
CA ALA A 79 -25.74 22.12 -8.85
C ALA A 79 -25.58 21.07 -9.96
N TYR A 80 -26.08 21.35 -11.16
CA TYR A 80 -25.91 20.48 -12.33
C TYR A 80 -24.47 20.46 -12.86
N SER A 81 -23.79 21.61 -12.93
CA SER A 81 -22.38 21.67 -13.35
C SER A 81 -21.45 20.99 -12.34
N HIS A 82 -21.78 21.03 -11.04
CA HIS A 82 -20.94 20.47 -9.99
C HIS A 82 -21.25 19.02 -9.62
N ARG A 83 -22.21 18.36 -10.28
CA ARG A 83 -22.53 16.96 -10.00
C ARG A 83 -21.38 16.05 -10.44
N ALA A 84 -20.89 15.22 -9.53
CA ALA A 84 -19.91 14.19 -9.88
C ALA A 84 -20.50 13.25 -10.94
N PRO A 85 -19.71 12.84 -11.95
CA PRO A 85 -20.18 11.91 -12.96
C PRO A 85 -20.49 10.57 -12.28
N SER A 86 -21.66 10.03 -12.62
CA SER A 86 -22.16 8.75 -12.12
C SER A 86 -22.44 7.87 -13.32
N ILE A 87 -22.06 6.61 -13.21
CA ILE A 87 -22.29 5.59 -14.21
C ILE A 87 -23.18 4.52 -13.62
N ARG A 88 -24.16 4.06 -14.40
CA ARG A 88 -24.97 2.89 -14.06
C ARG A 88 -24.95 1.94 -15.24
N ILE A 89 -24.54 0.72 -14.96
CA ILE A 89 -24.59 -0.40 -15.90
C ILE A 89 -25.99 -0.98 -15.82
N THR A 90 -26.65 -1.16 -16.97
CA THR A 90 -27.98 -1.74 -17.06
C THR A 90 -27.92 -3.19 -17.51
N GLU A 91 -26.99 -3.53 -18.41
CA GLU A 91 -26.76 -4.89 -18.88
C GLU A 91 -25.26 -5.14 -19.07
N PRO A 92 -24.74 -6.32 -18.72
CA PRO A 92 -25.38 -7.33 -17.88
C PRO A 92 -25.43 -6.90 -16.40
N GLU A 93 -26.18 -7.65 -15.58
CA GLU A 93 -26.15 -7.48 -14.12
C GLU A 93 -24.80 -7.87 -13.52
N ASN A 94 -24.50 -7.38 -12.31
CA ASN A 94 -23.28 -7.74 -11.62
C ASN A 94 -23.25 -9.24 -11.31
N GLU A 95 -22.08 -9.87 -11.48
CA GLU A 95 -21.85 -11.31 -11.35
C GLU A 95 -22.52 -12.18 -12.43
N PHE A 96 -22.94 -11.55 -13.54
CA PHE A 96 -23.52 -12.26 -14.68
C PHE A 96 -22.60 -13.37 -15.21
N SER A 97 -23.19 -14.54 -15.43
CA SER A 97 -22.50 -15.70 -15.97
C SER A 97 -22.74 -15.83 -17.47
N VAL A 98 -21.70 -15.62 -18.26
CA VAL A 98 -21.70 -15.88 -19.70
C VAL A 98 -21.32 -17.35 -19.96
N GLY A 99 -22.01 -17.94 -20.93
CA GLY A 99 -21.72 -19.28 -21.44
C GLY A 99 -20.37 -19.36 -22.16
N THR A 100 -20.34 -20.06 -23.29
CA THR A 100 -19.16 -20.17 -24.14
C THR A 100 -18.83 -18.90 -24.93
N SER A 101 -19.71 -17.89 -24.92
CA SER A 101 -19.48 -16.63 -25.63
C SER A 101 -18.23 -15.92 -25.12
N THR A 102 -17.38 -15.51 -26.05
CA THR A 102 -16.17 -14.73 -25.78
C THR A 102 -16.43 -13.24 -25.80
N LEU A 103 -17.63 -12.78 -26.19
CA LEU A 103 -18.01 -11.38 -26.28
C LEU A 103 -19.25 -11.12 -25.42
N VAL A 104 -19.19 -10.06 -24.61
CA VAL A 104 -20.31 -9.59 -23.80
C VAL A 104 -20.56 -8.12 -24.12
N THR A 105 -21.80 -7.82 -24.51
CA THR A 105 -22.26 -6.45 -24.73
C THR A 105 -22.58 -5.81 -23.39
N ILE A 106 -21.93 -4.69 -23.08
CA ILE A 106 -22.15 -3.92 -21.86
C ILE A 106 -22.87 -2.65 -22.23
N LYS A 107 -24.04 -2.44 -21.62
CA LYS A 107 -24.89 -1.27 -21.78
C LYS A 107 -25.07 -0.56 -20.45
N GLY A 108 -25.23 0.75 -20.54
CA GLY A 108 -25.56 1.56 -19.39
C GLY A 108 -25.75 3.01 -19.78
N TYR A 109 -25.72 3.86 -18.77
CA TYR A 109 -25.77 5.29 -18.96
C TYR A 109 -24.85 6.03 -17.99
N VAL A 110 -24.44 7.22 -18.41
CA VAL A 110 -23.63 8.15 -17.64
C VAL A 110 -24.45 9.42 -17.38
N ARG A 111 -24.36 9.94 -16.16
CA ARG A 111 -24.95 11.22 -15.78
C ARG A 111 -23.89 12.08 -15.09
N PRO A 112 -23.67 13.32 -15.54
CA PRO A 112 -24.38 14.01 -16.62
C PRO A 112 -23.92 13.55 -18.02
N LYS A 113 -24.76 13.80 -19.04
CA LYS A 113 -24.61 13.25 -20.41
C LYS A 113 -23.37 13.70 -21.18
N ASP A 114 -22.71 14.77 -20.72
CA ASP A 114 -21.49 15.35 -21.26
C ASP A 114 -20.22 14.78 -20.62
N SER A 115 -20.35 13.78 -19.75
CA SER A 115 -19.21 13.11 -19.13
C SER A 115 -18.53 12.16 -20.11
N SER A 116 -17.21 12.12 -20.10
CA SER A 116 -16.43 11.11 -20.82
C SER A 116 -16.49 9.76 -20.11
N LEU A 117 -16.49 8.66 -20.87
CA LEU A 117 -16.43 7.29 -20.36
C LEU A 117 -15.20 6.60 -20.93
N SER A 118 -14.51 5.83 -20.09
CA SER A 118 -13.37 5.04 -20.52
C SER A 118 -13.30 3.67 -19.84
N HIS A 119 -12.77 2.69 -20.57
CA HIS A 119 -12.44 1.36 -20.09
C HIS A 119 -10.95 1.12 -20.37
N LEU A 120 -10.14 0.87 -19.34
CA LEU A 120 -8.69 0.69 -19.46
C LEU A 120 -8.01 1.83 -20.26
N LYS A 121 -8.42 3.09 -19.99
CA LYS A 121 -7.98 4.30 -20.69
C LYS A 121 -8.37 4.41 -22.17
N LYS A 122 -9.16 3.47 -22.70
CA LYS A 122 -9.77 3.60 -24.03
C LYS A 122 -11.11 4.29 -23.90
N ALA A 123 -11.35 5.33 -24.70
CA ALA A 123 -12.63 6.02 -24.73
C ALA A 123 -13.74 5.06 -25.20
N VAL A 124 -14.89 5.12 -24.53
CA VAL A 124 -16.12 4.42 -24.93
C VAL A 124 -17.07 5.48 -25.47
N GLU A 125 -17.70 5.23 -26.61
CA GLU A 125 -18.65 6.16 -27.19
C GLU A 125 -19.91 6.29 -26.32
N VAL A 126 -20.30 7.53 -26.06
CA VAL A 126 -21.50 7.87 -25.29
C VAL A 126 -22.42 8.67 -26.22
N ASP A 127 -23.68 8.26 -26.32
CA ASP A 127 -24.67 8.92 -27.16
C ASP A 127 -25.09 10.30 -26.60
N LYS A 128 -25.86 11.06 -27.39
CA LYS A 128 -26.38 12.39 -26.98
C LYS A 128 -27.32 12.36 -25.78
N LYS A 129 -27.82 11.18 -25.39
CA LYS A 129 -28.71 10.96 -24.24
C LYS A 129 -27.92 10.48 -23.00
N GLY A 130 -26.61 10.21 -23.13
CA GLY A 130 -25.76 9.70 -22.08
C GLY A 130 -25.71 8.17 -22.00
N ASN A 131 -26.29 7.43 -22.95
CA ASN A 131 -26.21 5.97 -22.98
C ASN A 131 -24.93 5.53 -23.68
N PHE A 132 -24.42 4.36 -23.30
CA PHE A 132 -23.28 3.72 -23.94
C PHE A 132 -23.57 2.24 -24.18
N GLU A 133 -22.93 1.71 -25.22
CA GLU A 133 -22.95 0.30 -25.57
C GLU A 133 -21.59 -0.06 -26.16
N PHE A 134 -20.93 -1.10 -25.64
CA PHE A 134 -19.70 -1.63 -26.22
C PHE A 134 -19.55 -3.13 -25.97
N GLU A 135 -18.80 -3.78 -26.85
CA GLU A 135 -18.50 -5.21 -26.73
C GLU A 135 -17.17 -5.42 -26.01
N LEU A 136 -17.17 -6.30 -25.01
CA LEU A 136 -15.99 -6.66 -24.24
C LEU A 136 -15.61 -8.13 -24.50
N PRO A 137 -14.37 -8.42 -24.95
CA PRO A 137 -13.89 -9.78 -25.05
C PRO A 137 -13.56 -10.37 -23.66
N VAL A 138 -14.33 -11.36 -23.24
CA VAL A 138 -14.18 -12.06 -21.96
C VAL A 138 -13.34 -13.32 -22.17
N LYS A 139 -12.05 -13.26 -21.82
CA LYS A 139 -11.11 -14.39 -22.00
C LYS A 139 -10.95 -15.26 -20.75
N LYS A 140 -11.23 -14.71 -19.57
CA LYS A 140 -10.99 -15.37 -18.28
C LYS A 140 -12.31 -15.82 -17.65
N GLU A 141 -12.23 -16.84 -16.81
CA GLU A 141 -13.33 -17.31 -15.95
C GLU A 141 -13.97 -16.19 -15.13
N ARG A 142 -13.16 -15.25 -14.66
CA ARG A 142 -13.62 -14.07 -13.93
C ARG A 142 -12.96 -12.84 -14.51
N THR A 143 -13.77 -11.97 -15.08
CA THR A 143 -13.33 -10.70 -15.67
C THR A 143 -13.97 -9.57 -14.88
N ILE A 144 -13.13 -8.71 -14.30
CA ILE A 144 -13.57 -7.52 -13.58
C ILE A 144 -13.42 -6.34 -14.54
N VAL A 145 -14.54 -5.70 -14.84
CA VAL A 145 -14.63 -4.57 -15.75
C VAL A 145 -14.67 -3.30 -14.92
N PHE A 146 -13.62 -2.48 -15.03
CA PHE A 146 -13.58 -1.15 -14.45
C PHE A 146 -13.98 -0.13 -15.52
N LEU A 147 -15.02 0.63 -15.22
CA LEU A 147 -15.47 1.75 -16.02
C LEU A 147 -15.20 3.04 -15.26
N GLU A 148 -14.50 3.97 -15.92
CA GLU A 148 -14.15 5.26 -15.34
C GLU A 148 -14.83 6.36 -16.15
N THR A 149 -15.61 7.19 -15.45
CA THR A 149 -16.21 8.40 -16.03
C THR A 149 -15.48 9.63 -15.54
N ALA A 150 -15.24 10.60 -16.42
CA ALA A 150 -14.60 11.86 -16.05
C ALA A 150 -15.33 13.06 -16.63
N ARG A 151 -15.43 14.11 -15.81
CA ARG A 151 -15.95 15.43 -16.20
C ARG A 151 -15.16 16.48 -15.42
N GLU A 152 -14.44 17.33 -16.13
CA GLU A 152 -13.54 18.34 -15.54
C GLU A 152 -12.55 17.69 -14.55
N ASP A 153 -12.60 18.07 -13.27
CA ASP A 153 -11.76 17.58 -12.18
C ASP A 153 -12.36 16.38 -11.43
N LYS A 154 -13.58 15.94 -11.80
CA LYS A 154 -14.32 14.90 -11.09
C LYS A 154 -14.28 13.57 -11.84
N THR A 155 -14.16 12.50 -11.07
CA THR A 155 -14.16 11.13 -11.58
C THR A 155 -15.23 10.29 -10.88
N GLY A 156 -15.79 9.34 -11.62
CA GLY A 156 -16.72 8.33 -11.14
C GLY A 156 -16.23 6.95 -11.59
N LYS A 157 -16.53 5.92 -10.81
CA LYS A 157 -16.10 4.54 -11.09
C LYS A 157 -17.27 3.59 -10.93
N ALA A 158 -17.36 2.61 -11.83
CA ALA A 158 -18.20 1.44 -11.68
C ALA A 158 -17.35 0.17 -11.89
N GLU A 159 -17.71 -0.86 -11.15
CA GLU A 159 -17.15 -2.19 -11.25
C GLU A 159 -18.27 -3.15 -11.67
N LEU A 160 -17.97 -4.02 -12.63
CA LEU A 160 -18.84 -5.10 -13.07
C LEU A 160 -18.03 -6.40 -13.10
N VAL A 161 -18.53 -7.41 -12.40
CA VAL A 161 -17.95 -8.75 -12.42
C VAL A 161 -18.70 -9.59 -13.44
N ILE A 162 -17.97 -10.13 -14.43
CA ILE A 162 -18.49 -11.07 -15.41
C ILE A 162 -17.81 -12.42 -15.18
N ASN A 163 -18.61 -13.46 -14.97
CA ASN A 163 -18.15 -14.83 -14.83
C ASN A 163 -18.32 -15.55 -16.17
N ARG A 164 -17.30 -16.24 -16.66
CA ARG A 164 -17.35 -17.05 -17.88
C ARG A 164 -17.22 -18.52 -17.53
N THR A 165 -18.13 -19.33 -18.05
CA THR A 165 -17.98 -20.79 -18.01
C THR A 165 -16.97 -21.23 -19.07
N LEU A 166 -15.87 -21.86 -18.64
CA LEU A 166 -14.89 -22.42 -19.58
C LEU A 166 -15.47 -23.63 -20.31
N THR A 167 -15.08 -23.77 -21.57
CA THR A 167 -15.32 -25.00 -22.32
C THR A 167 -14.53 -26.17 -21.70
N PRO A 168 -14.99 -27.43 -21.86
CA PRO A 168 -14.26 -28.60 -21.38
C PRO A 168 -12.80 -28.66 -21.88
N GLU A 169 -12.55 -28.25 -23.12
CA GLU A 169 -11.20 -28.20 -23.71
C GLU A 169 -10.31 -27.17 -23.01
N GLU A 170 -10.81 -25.94 -22.80
CA GLU A 170 -10.07 -24.89 -22.07
C GLU A 170 -9.77 -25.29 -20.61
N ARG A 171 -10.66 -26.06 -19.98
CA ARG A 171 -10.42 -26.58 -18.63
C ARG A 171 -9.26 -27.56 -18.60
N VAL A 172 -9.19 -28.48 -19.57
CA VAL A 172 -8.09 -29.44 -19.69
C VAL A 172 -6.77 -28.73 -19.96
N ASP A 173 -6.76 -27.70 -20.81
CA ASP A 173 -5.55 -26.93 -21.09
C ASP A 173 -5.09 -26.11 -19.88
N LYS A 174 -6.02 -25.52 -19.13
CA LYS A 174 -5.72 -24.83 -17.87
C LYS A 174 -5.13 -25.78 -16.83
N GLU A 175 -5.72 -26.96 -16.65
CA GLU A 175 -5.23 -27.99 -15.74
C GLU A 175 -3.81 -28.44 -16.12
N LYS A 176 -3.56 -28.73 -17.40
CA LYS A 176 -2.22 -29.05 -17.91
C LYS A 176 -1.21 -27.92 -17.66
N ALA A 177 -1.62 -26.67 -17.86
CA ALA A 177 -0.77 -25.50 -17.62
C ALA A 177 -0.45 -25.33 -16.12
N GLU A 178 -1.43 -25.55 -15.25
CA GLU A 178 -1.28 -25.51 -13.80
C GLU A 178 -0.36 -26.64 -13.30
N GLU A 179 -0.55 -27.87 -13.77
CA GLU A 179 0.34 -28.99 -13.48
C GLU A 179 1.78 -28.71 -13.94
N ALA A 180 1.96 -28.19 -15.15
CA ALA A 180 3.27 -27.85 -15.68
C ALA A 180 3.94 -26.75 -14.85
N ALA A 181 3.18 -25.75 -14.40
CA ALA A 181 3.67 -24.69 -13.52
C ALA A 181 4.04 -25.23 -12.13
N GLU A 182 3.24 -26.13 -11.57
CA GLU A 182 3.54 -26.77 -10.28
C GLU A 182 4.80 -27.64 -10.37
N ARG A 183 4.96 -28.44 -11.43
CA ARG A 183 6.18 -29.22 -11.69
C ARG A 183 7.42 -28.33 -11.77
N LYS A 184 7.33 -27.20 -12.47
CA LYS A 184 8.43 -26.21 -12.53
C LYS A 184 8.77 -25.64 -11.15
N ARG A 185 7.76 -25.24 -10.37
CA ARG A 185 7.97 -24.73 -9.00
C ARG A 185 8.61 -25.78 -8.09
N LYS A 186 8.15 -27.03 -8.14
CA LYS A 186 8.75 -28.14 -7.37
C LYS A 186 10.20 -28.39 -7.78
N ALA A 187 10.50 -28.39 -9.07
CA ALA A 187 11.86 -28.55 -9.57
C ALA A 187 12.78 -27.40 -9.14
N GLU A 188 12.31 -26.15 -9.17
CA GLU A 188 13.07 -24.99 -8.72
C GLU A 188 13.36 -25.03 -7.22
N ILE A 189 12.35 -25.39 -6.40
CA ILE A 189 12.52 -25.56 -4.96
C ILE A 189 13.54 -26.67 -4.69
N ALA A 190 13.39 -27.83 -5.34
CA ALA A 190 14.34 -28.94 -5.19
C ALA A 190 15.77 -28.53 -5.58
N ALA A 191 15.95 -27.79 -6.66
CA ALA A 191 17.26 -27.28 -7.09
C ALA A 191 17.86 -26.28 -6.07
N LYS A 192 17.05 -25.36 -5.55
CA LYS A 192 17.49 -24.40 -4.51
C LYS A 192 17.87 -25.12 -3.22
N THR A 193 17.09 -26.11 -2.79
CA THR A 193 17.39 -26.92 -1.60
C THR A 193 18.63 -27.78 -1.80
N ALA A 194 18.79 -28.41 -2.97
CA ALA A 194 19.99 -29.19 -3.28
C ALA A 194 21.25 -28.31 -3.29
N LYS A 195 21.17 -27.11 -3.88
CA LYS A 195 22.26 -26.14 -3.86
C LYS A 195 22.59 -25.68 -2.43
N ALA A 196 21.58 -25.30 -1.64
CA ALA A 196 21.80 -24.88 -0.26
C ALA A 196 22.42 -25.98 0.61
N LYS A 197 22.02 -27.24 0.41
CA LYS A 197 22.65 -28.40 1.07
C LYS A 197 24.10 -28.59 0.64
N ALA A 198 24.38 -28.51 -0.66
CA ALA A 198 25.74 -28.60 -1.18
C ALA A 198 26.64 -27.47 -0.66
N ASP A 199 26.14 -26.23 -0.63
CA ASP A 199 26.85 -25.07 -0.11
C ASP A 199 27.12 -25.21 1.40
N LEU A 200 26.16 -25.73 2.17
CA LEU A 200 26.32 -26.01 3.60
C LEU A 200 27.33 -27.13 3.86
N GLU A 201 27.28 -28.22 3.09
CA GLU A 201 28.25 -29.31 3.19
C GLU A 201 29.67 -28.84 2.82
N ALA A 202 29.80 -28.02 1.79
CA ALA A 202 31.07 -27.40 1.41
C ALA A 202 31.58 -26.47 2.52
N TYR A 203 30.72 -25.64 3.10
CA TYR A 203 31.07 -24.79 4.24
C TYR A 203 31.53 -25.63 5.43
N ASN A 204 30.80 -26.67 5.82
CA ASN A 204 31.13 -27.54 6.96
C ASN A 204 32.46 -28.29 6.78
N ARG A 205 32.90 -28.51 5.53
CA ARG A 205 34.23 -29.09 5.24
C ARG A 205 35.36 -28.07 5.32
N SER A 206 35.06 -26.78 5.18
CA SER A 206 36.05 -25.70 5.26
C SER A 206 36.61 -25.53 6.69
N PRO A 207 37.80 -24.92 6.87
CA PRO A 207 38.32 -24.62 8.20
C PRO A 207 37.36 -23.77 9.05
N ALA A 208 36.70 -22.77 8.44
CA ALA A 208 35.69 -21.93 9.11
C ALA A 208 34.48 -22.75 9.57
N GLY A 209 33.93 -23.59 8.71
CA GLY A 209 32.79 -24.44 9.08
C GLY A 209 33.12 -25.47 10.15
N ARG A 210 34.36 -25.98 10.20
CA ARG A 210 34.81 -26.85 11.30
C ARG A 210 34.87 -26.11 12.63
N ALA A 211 35.39 -24.88 12.65
CA ALA A 211 35.41 -24.04 13.85
C ALA A 211 33.99 -23.72 14.35
N CYS A 212 33.10 -23.27 13.45
CA CYS A 212 31.70 -23.00 13.74
C CYS A 212 30.92 -24.25 14.21
N LYS A 213 31.27 -25.44 13.72
CA LYS A 213 30.66 -26.69 14.18
C LYS A 213 31.08 -27.03 15.61
N ALA A 214 32.31 -26.69 16.01
CA ALA A 214 32.80 -26.87 17.36
C ALA A 214 32.24 -25.82 18.34
N HIS A 215 31.95 -24.61 17.84
CA HIS A 215 31.46 -23.46 18.60
C HIS A 215 30.19 -22.86 17.94
N PRO A 216 29.00 -23.45 18.18
CA PRO A 216 27.74 -23.00 17.58
C PRO A 216 27.30 -21.59 18.01
N GLU A 217 27.84 -21.08 19.11
CA GLU A 217 27.64 -19.73 19.62
C GLU A 217 28.32 -18.66 18.75
N TRP A 218 29.32 -19.03 17.97
CA TRP A 218 30.02 -18.11 17.07
C TRP A 218 29.24 -17.90 15.78
N THR A 219 29.27 -16.66 15.31
CA THR A 219 28.69 -16.30 14.02
C THR A 219 29.55 -16.83 12.88
N LYS A 220 28.91 -17.02 11.71
CA LYS A 220 29.59 -17.46 10.49
C LYS A 220 30.78 -16.56 10.14
N GLU A 221 30.62 -15.25 10.31
CA GLU A 221 31.67 -14.26 10.02
C GLU A 221 32.86 -14.40 10.97
N GLU A 222 32.62 -14.59 12.27
CA GLU A 222 33.69 -14.81 13.25
C GLU A 222 34.49 -16.07 12.93
N CYS A 223 33.83 -17.16 12.53
CA CYS A 223 34.51 -18.38 12.09
C CYS A 223 35.32 -18.18 10.80
N GLU A 224 34.83 -17.39 9.85
CA GLU A 224 35.55 -17.05 8.61
C GLU A 224 36.78 -16.18 8.90
N LEU A 225 36.66 -15.18 9.76
CA LEU A 225 37.78 -14.33 10.20
C LEU A 225 38.83 -15.15 10.98
N LEU A 226 38.39 -16.02 11.88
CA LEU A 226 39.23 -16.94 12.63
C LEU A 226 39.99 -17.90 11.69
N ALA A 227 39.28 -18.52 10.74
CA ALA A 227 39.88 -19.40 9.74
C ALA A 227 40.86 -18.67 8.80
N ALA A 228 40.63 -17.39 8.54
CA ALA A 228 41.54 -16.53 7.80
C ALA A 228 42.75 -16.05 8.63
N GLY A 229 42.84 -16.42 9.91
CA GLY A 229 43.91 -15.98 10.80
C GLY A 229 43.88 -14.47 11.06
N LYS A 230 42.71 -13.83 11.01
CA LYS A 230 42.57 -12.40 11.31
C LYS A 230 42.33 -12.15 12.78
N ILE A 231 42.92 -11.07 13.28
CA ILE A 231 42.59 -10.48 14.58
C ILE A 231 41.84 -9.18 14.29
N TRP A 232 40.72 -8.94 14.98
CA TRP A 232 39.88 -7.77 14.75
C TRP A 232 39.39 -7.17 16.07
N ILE A 233 39.04 -5.87 16.03
CA ILE A 233 38.39 -5.18 17.14
C ILE A 233 36.95 -5.65 17.27
N GLY A 234 36.53 -5.98 18.49
CA GLY A 234 35.26 -6.63 18.80
C GLY A 234 35.36 -8.16 18.82
N MET A 235 36.54 -8.75 18.58
CA MET A 235 36.74 -10.19 18.70
C MET A 235 36.41 -10.64 20.14
N PRO A 236 35.55 -11.65 20.31
CA PRO A 236 35.35 -12.31 21.60
C PRO A 236 36.65 -12.92 22.17
N TYR A 237 36.88 -12.74 23.47
CA TYR A 237 38.08 -13.25 24.16
C TYR A 237 38.23 -14.78 24.06
N ASP A 238 37.12 -15.53 24.08
CA ASP A 238 37.12 -16.98 23.88
C ASP A 238 37.63 -17.40 22.50
N ILE A 239 37.29 -16.65 21.44
CA ILE A 239 37.82 -16.86 20.09
C ILE A 239 39.33 -16.59 20.05
N LEU A 240 39.78 -15.53 20.73
CA LEU A 240 41.20 -15.19 20.81
C LEU A 240 41.99 -16.29 21.53
N VAL A 241 41.47 -16.79 22.65
CA VAL A 241 42.05 -17.91 23.41
C VAL A 241 42.01 -19.21 22.63
N TYR A 242 40.94 -19.50 21.90
CA TYR A 242 40.86 -20.69 21.04
C TYR A 242 41.98 -20.71 20.01
N ARG A 243 42.33 -19.54 19.47
CA ARG A 243 43.36 -19.39 18.46
C ARG A 243 44.78 -19.41 19.01
N LEU A 244 45.05 -18.58 20.02
CA LEU A 244 46.41 -18.32 20.52
C LEU A 244 46.77 -19.18 21.73
N GLY A 245 45.81 -19.93 22.29
CA GLY A 245 45.94 -20.57 23.59
C GLY A 245 45.63 -19.61 24.74
N ARG A 246 45.85 -20.04 25.98
CA ARG A 246 45.67 -19.15 27.14
C ARG A 246 46.76 -18.08 27.17
N PRO A 247 46.44 -16.83 27.56
CA PRO A 247 47.46 -15.80 27.74
C PRO A 247 48.42 -16.18 28.88
N ASP A 248 49.66 -15.72 28.78
CA ASP A 248 50.69 -15.91 29.80
C ASP A 248 50.44 -15.01 31.02
N ALA A 249 49.85 -13.84 30.79
CA ALA A 249 49.48 -12.89 31.83
C ALA A 249 48.11 -12.27 31.57
N VAL A 250 47.31 -12.16 32.63
CA VAL A 250 46.04 -11.43 32.66
C VAL A 250 46.14 -10.38 33.75
N ASN A 251 46.28 -9.13 33.36
CA ASN A 251 46.49 -8.03 34.30
C ASN A 251 45.31 -7.05 34.24
N PRO A 252 44.69 -6.72 35.38
CA PRO A 252 43.85 -5.54 35.46
C PRO A 252 44.76 -4.30 35.36
N SER A 253 44.49 -3.44 34.40
CA SER A 253 45.17 -2.16 34.24
C SER A 253 44.21 -1.00 34.50
N ASN A 254 44.75 0.11 35.00
CA ASN A 254 44.01 1.35 35.26
C ASN A 254 44.42 2.47 34.30
N TYR A 255 44.94 2.10 33.12
CA TYR A 255 45.30 3.07 32.08
C TYR A 255 44.02 3.62 31.42
N GLY A 256 43.50 4.72 31.96
CA GLY A 256 42.27 5.38 31.49
C GLY A 256 41.17 5.47 32.55
N TYR A 257 40.00 6.00 32.19
CA TYR A 257 38.82 6.10 33.07
C TYR A 257 38.16 4.73 33.29
N GLY A 258 38.78 3.83 34.07
CA GLY A 258 38.19 2.54 34.43
C GLY A 258 39.20 1.41 34.69
N THR A 259 38.70 0.24 35.08
CA THR A 259 39.48 -1.01 35.10
C THR A 259 39.38 -1.65 33.73
N GLN A 260 40.53 -1.87 33.08
CA GLN A 260 40.63 -2.52 31.78
C GLN A 260 41.38 -3.83 31.94
N TYR A 261 40.98 -4.88 31.24
CA TYR A 261 41.72 -6.15 31.23
C TYR A 261 42.74 -6.16 30.09
N GLN A 262 43.96 -6.55 30.43
CA GLN A 262 45.03 -6.76 29.47
C GLN A 262 45.38 -8.26 29.43
N TYR A 263 45.30 -8.86 28.26
CA TYR A 263 45.64 -10.26 28.00
C TYR A 263 46.91 -10.31 27.13
N CYS A 264 48.03 -10.81 27.66
CA CYS A 264 49.30 -10.81 26.96
C CYS A 264 49.81 -12.22 26.64
N TRP A 265 50.29 -12.40 25.40
CA TRP A 265 51.05 -13.56 24.95
C TRP A 265 52.50 -13.12 24.70
N MET A 266 53.46 -13.76 25.38
CA MET A 266 54.87 -13.35 25.35
C MET A 266 55.62 -14.02 24.19
N ASP A 267 55.19 -15.21 23.77
CA ASP A 267 55.86 -16.03 22.74
C ASP A 267 55.45 -15.68 21.29
N TYR A 268 54.39 -14.91 21.10
CA TYR A 268 53.82 -14.58 19.78
C TYR A 268 54.24 -13.18 19.30
N GLY A 269 55.48 -12.77 19.58
CA GLY A 269 55.80 -11.33 19.70
C GLY A 269 55.00 -10.73 20.87
N PRO A 270 55.48 -9.70 21.57
CA PRO A 270 54.74 -9.16 22.70
C PRO A 270 53.46 -8.46 22.21
N SER A 271 52.37 -9.22 22.08
CA SER A 271 51.04 -8.76 21.70
C SER A 271 50.10 -8.93 22.89
N CYS A 272 49.68 -7.78 23.39
CA CYS A 272 48.68 -7.62 24.42
C CYS A 272 47.39 -7.12 23.80
N PHE A 273 46.29 -7.72 24.23
CA PHE A 273 44.94 -7.39 23.80
C PHE A 273 44.21 -6.76 24.98
N TYR A 274 43.41 -5.73 24.71
CA TYR A 274 42.78 -4.91 25.74
C TYR A 274 41.26 -4.99 25.63
N ASP A 275 40.61 -5.22 26.76
CA ASP A 275 39.16 -5.14 26.97
C ASP A 275 38.89 -4.01 27.97
N GLN A 276 38.33 -2.90 27.50
CA GLN A 276 38.22 -1.66 28.26
C GLN A 276 37.03 -1.65 29.22
N ASN A 277 36.00 -2.44 28.94
CA ASN A 277 34.73 -2.43 29.65
C ASN A 277 34.39 -3.79 30.31
N ASN A 278 35.29 -4.78 30.20
CA ASN A 278 35.15 -6.14 30.68
C ASN A 278 33.90 -6.85 30.11
N ASP A 279 33.57 -6.58 28.84
CA ASP A 279 32.49 -7.25 28.13
C ASP A 279 32.93 -8.53 27.40
N GLY A 280 34.20 -8.89 27.52
CA GLY A 280 34.81 -10.05 26.90
C GLY A 280 35.13 -9.82 25.42
N ARG A 281 35.20 -8.58 24.95
CA ARG A 281 35.57 -8.23 23.57
C ARG A 281 36.84 -7.39 23.53
N ILE A 282 37.63 -7.63 22.49
CA ILE A 282 38.89 -6.91 22.30
C ILE A 282 38.62 -5.52 21.70
N ASP A 283 38.92 -4.47 22.42
CA ASP A 283 38.78 -3.08 21.97
C ASP A 283 40.02 -2.55 21.26
N SER A 284 41.20 -3.08 21.59
CA SER A 284 42.47 -2.71 20.96
C SER A 284 43.54 -3.79 21.20
N TYR A 285 44.60 -3.76 20.39
CA TYR A 285 45.77 -4.63 20.55
C TYR A 285 47.02 -3.97 19.97
N ASN A 286 48.21 -4.42 20.40
CA ASN A 286 49.51 -3.92 19.95
C ASN A 286 50.34 -4.97 19.18
#